data_AF-A0A529NRC0-F1
#
_entry.id   AF-A0A529NRC0-F1
#
_cell.length_a   1.000
_cell.length_b   1.000
_cell.length_c   1.000
_cell.angle_alpha   90.00
_cell.angle_beta   90.00
_cell.angle_gamma   90.00
#
_symmetry.space_group_name_H-M   'P 1'
#
loop_
_entity.id
_entity.type
_entity.pdbx_description
1 polymer ?
#
loop_
_entity_poly.entity_id
_entity_poly.type
_entity_poly.pdbx_seq_one_letter_code
_entity_poly.pdbx_strand_id
1 'polypeptide(L)' 'FRSLDAIVGGDESIARAWLKNANTAFDSAPIEKIQSISGLVDVIAYLDSRRALV' A
#
# COMPACT_ATOMS: atom_id res chain seq x y z
N PHE A 1 5.44 2.27 -6.03
CA PHE A 1 6.46 2.23 -4.97
C PHE A 1 6.68 3.58 -4.29
N ARG A 2 6.93 4.68 -5.02
CA ARG A 2 7.19 6.02 -4.43
C ARG A 2 6.23 6.45 -3.30
N SER A 3 4.92 6.21 -3.42
CA SER A 3 3.94 6.59 -2.38
C SER A 3 4.06 5.75 -1.11
N LEU A 4 4.31 4.45 -1.25
CA LEU A 4 4.58 3.55 -0.11
C LEU A 4 5.94 3.87 0.50
N ASP A 5 6.93 4.17 -0.33
CA ASP A 5 8.29 4.54 0.04
C ASP A 5 8.33 5.76 0.98
N ALA A 6 7.50 6.77 0.69
CA ALA A 6 7.33 7.95 1.52
C ALA A 6 6.71 7.64 2.91
N ILE A 7 5.95 6.56 3.03
CA ILE A 7 5.31 6.14 4.30
C ILE A 7 6.26 5.26 5.11
N VAL A 8 7.04 4.39 4.46
CA VAL A 8 7.95 3.45 5.15
C VAL A 8 9.39 3.98 5.30
N GLY A 9 9.66 5.19 4.82
CA GLY A 9 10.96 5.85 4.95
C GLY A 9 12.08 5.18 4.13
N GLY A 10 11.74 4.53 3.01
CA GLY A 10 12.74 3.84 2.18
C GLY A 10 13.09 2.41 2.62
N ASP A 11 12.51 1.91 3.71
CA ASP A 11 12.78 0.54 4.18
C ASP A 11 12.05 -0.49 3.31
N GLU A 12 12.81 -1.17 2.46
CA GLU A 12 12.30 -2.20 1.55
C GLU A 12 11.70 -3.40 2.29
N SER A 13 12.22 -3.75 3.48
CA SER A 13 11.69 -4.86 4.27
C SER A 13 10.29 -4.55 4.79
N ILE A 14 10.08 -3.31 5.25
CA ILE A 14 8.78 -2.82 5.69
C ILE A 14 7.82 -2.69 4.50
N ALA A 15 8.29 -2.19 3.35
CA ALA A 15 7.48 -2.11 2.13
C ALA A 15 6.98 -3.51 1.70
N ARG A 16 7.86 -4.51 1.72
CA ARG A 16 7.53 -5.91 1.39
C ARG A 16 6.57 -6.52 2.41
N ALA A 17 6.77 -6.26 3.69
CA ALA A 17 5.87 -6.73 4.74
C ALA A 17 4.47 -6.10 4.59
N TRP A 18 4.40 -4.79 4.32
CA TRP A 18 3.14 -4.09 4.10
C TRP A 18 2.35 -4.65 2.92
N LEU A 19 3.02 -4.98 1.81
CA LEU A 19 2.36 -5.57 0.63
C LEU A 19 1.81 -6.98 0.90
N LYS A 20 2.48 -7.76 1.76
CA LYS A 20 2.14 -9.17 2.02
C LYS A 20 1.18 -9.38 3.18
N ASN A 21 1.19 -8.49 4.17
CA ASN A 21 0.35 -8.62 5.34
C ASN A 21 -1.06 -8.11 5.06
N ALA A 22 -2.04 -8.70 5.75
CA ALA A 22 -3.41 -8.20 5.70
C ALA A 22 -3.45 -6.74 6.14
N ASN A 23 -4.10 -5.92 5.33
CA ASN A 23 -4.30 -4.51 5.61
C ASN A 23 -5.76 -4.28 5.98
N THR A 24 -6.00 -3.71 7.16
CA THR A 24 -7.35 -3.47 7.70
C THR A 24 -8.21 -2.55 6.82
N ALA A 25 -7.61 -1.70 5.99
CA ALA A 25 -8.34 -0.88 5.03
C ALA A 25 -8.89 -1.69 3.85
N PHE A 26 -8.33 -2.86 3.56
CA PHE A 26 -8.67 -3.69 2.41
C PHE A 26 -9.28 -5.05 2.79
N ASP A 27 -9.21 -5.41 4.08
CA ASP A 27 -9.55 -6.73 4.62
C ASP A 27 -8.84 -7.88 3.88
N SER A 28 -7.68 -7.59 3.31
CA SER A 28 -6.87 -8.50 2.50
C SER A 28 -5.42 -8.00 2.40
N ALA A 29 -4.52 -8.82 1.84
CA ALA A 29 -3.18 -8.33 1.55
C ALA A 29 -3.22 -7.39 0.33
N PRO A 30 -2.51 -6.23 0.34
CA PRO A 30 -2.47 -5.34 -0.82
C PRO A 30 -2.00 -6.03 -2.10
N ILE A 31 -1.06 -6.99 -1.99
CA ILE A 31 -0.55 -7.76 -3.13
C ILE A 31 -1.65 -8.57 -3.86
N GLU A 32 -2.73 -8.92 -3.18
CA GLU A 32 -3.87 -9.62 -3.79
C GLU A 32 -4.77 -8.64 -4.55
N LYS A 33 -5.00 -7.44 -3.99
CA LYS A 33 -5.83 -6.39 -4.60
C LYS A 33 -5.24 -5.87 -5.91
N ILE A 34 -3.93 -5.62 -5.94
CA ILE A 34 -3.24 -5.06 -7.11
C ILE A 34 -3.23 -5.99 -8.35
N GLN A 35 -3.71 -7.23 -8.23
CA GLN A 35 -3.86 -8.15 -9.36
C GLN A 35 -4.95 -7.71 -10.35
N SER A 36 -5.80 -6.74 -9.96
CA SER A 36 -6.81 -6.11 -10.81
C SER A 36 -6.52 -4.62 -10.99
N ILE A 37 -6.99 -4.04 -12.10
CA ILE A 37 -6.85 -2.59 -12.34
C ILE A 37 -7.57 -1.78 -11.25
N SER A 38 -8.80 -2.17 -10.86
CA SER A 38 -9.52 -1.45 -9.81
C SER A 38 -8.79 -1.53 -8.48
N GLY A 39 -8.34 -2.72 -8.07
CA GLY A 39 -7.62 -2.88 -6.81
C GLY A 39 -6.27 -2.18 -6.81
N LEU A 40 -5.59 -2.06 -7.95
CA LEU A 40 -4.40 -1.22 -8.07
C LEU A 40 -4.72 0.26 -7.84
N VAL A 41 -5.79 0.77 -8.45
CA VAL A 41 -6.25 2.16 -8.26
C VAL A 41 -6.63 2.41 -6.80
N ASP A 42 -7.37 1.50 -6.16
CA ASP A 42 -7.76 1.60 -4.75
C ASP A 42 -6.55 1.66 -3.82
N VAL A 43 -5.55 0.80 -4.05
CA VAL A 43 -4.32 0.76 -3.27
C VAL A 43 -3.50 2.04 -3.43
N ILE A 44 -3.43 2.60 -4.65
CA ILE A 44 -2.75 3.88 -4.89
C ILE A 44 -3.46 5.03 -4.16
N ALA A 45 -4.78 5.11 -4.28
CA ALA A 45 -5.57 6.15 -3.65
C ALA A 45 -5.42 6.15 -2.11
N TYR A 46 -5.43 4.97 -1.50
CA TYR A 46 -5.17 4.81 -0.07
C TYR A 46 -3.78 5.28 0.36
N LEU A 47 -2.73 4.92 -0.40
CA LEU A 47 -1.38 5.35 -0.09
C LEU A 47 -1.24 6.86 -0.20
N ASP A 48 -1.90 7.47 -1.19
CA ASP A 48 -1.90 8.91 -1.37
C ASP A 48 -2.63 9.64 -0.23
N SER A 49 -3.79 9.12 0.20
CA SER A 49 -4.54 9.70 1.32
C SER A 49 -3.79 9.59 2.65
N ARG A 50 -3.07 8.49 2.88
CA ARG A 50 -2.22 8.31 4.08
C ARG A 50 -1.03 9.26 4.09
N ARG A 51 -0.41 9.51 2.93
CA ARG A 51 0.71 10.46 2.79
C ARG A 51 0.29 11.90 3.10
N ALA A 52 -0.94 12.28 2.76
CA ALA A 52 -1.44 13.64 2.98
C ALA A 52 -1.69 13.99 4.47
N LEU A 53 -1.62 13.02 5.38
CA LEU A 53 -1.84 13.19 6.82
C LEU A 53 -0.52 13.35 7.63
N VAL A 54 0.64 13.22 6.98
CA VAL A 54 1.98 13.35 7.58
C VAL A 54 2.54 14.74 7.37
#